data_AF-A0A850A8X4-F1
#
_entry.id   AF-A0A850A8X4-F1
#
_cell.length_a   1.000
_cell.length_b   1.000
_cell.length_c   1.000
_cell.angle_alpha   90.00
_cell.angle_beta   90.00
_cell.angle_gamma   90.00
#
_symmetry.space_group_name_H-M   'P 1'
#
loop_
_entity.id
_entity.type
_entity.pdbx_description
1 polymer ?
#
loop_
_entity_poly.entity_id
_entity_poly.type
_entity_poly.pdbx_seq_one_letter_code
_entity_poly.pdbx_strand_id
1 'polypeptide(L)' 'MSAAVGILIWAKQAGLIANLRSHLDALQQQGGFRLSRSLYFEALATAGEHE' A
#
# COMPACT_ATOMS: atom_id res chain seq x y z
N MET A 1 8.01 7.18 5.02
CA MET A 1 7.13 5.99 5.00
C MET A 1 6.20 6.07 6.21
N SER A 2 4.88 6.13 6.01
CA SER A 2 3.92 6.21 7.13
C SER A 2 3.63 4.81 7.70
N ALA A 3 3.31 4.73 9.00
CA ALA A 3 3.08 3.45 9.69
C ALA A 3 1.99 2.59 9.02
N ALA A 4 0.92 3.21 8.52
CA ALA A 4 -0.17 2.51 7.84
C ALA A 4 0.28 1.79 6.56
N VAL A 5 1.13 2.42 5.73
CA VAL A 5 1.64 1.82 4.50
C VAL A 5 2.54 0.61 4.82
N GLY A 6 3.38 0.73 5.85
CA GLY A 6 4.22 -0.38 6.30
C GLY A 6 3.42 -1.60 6.75
N ILE A 7 2.32 -1.40 7.48
CA ILE A 7 1.42 -2.49 7.92
C ILE A 7 0.79 -3.19 6.72
N LEU A 8 0.35 -2.44 5.70
CA LEU A 8 -0.27 -3.04 4.53
C LEU A 8 0.73 -3.83 3.67
N ILE A 9 1.97 -3.32 3.53
CA ILE A 9 3.04 -4.06 2.85
C ILE A 9 3.31 -5.39 3.58
N TRP A 10 3.46 -5.34 4.91
CA TRP A 10 3.64 -6.55 5.71
C TRP A 10 2.47 -7.51 5.56
N ALA A 11 1.23 -7.03 5.61
CA ALA A 11 0.04 -7.87 5.46
C ALA A 11 -0.01 -8.59 4.10
N LYS A 12 0.43 -7.92 3.03
CA LYS A 12 0.55 -8.53 1.70
C LYS A 12 1.63 -9.60 1.67
N GLN A 13 2.81 -9.31 2.22
CA GLN A 13 3.91 -10.28 2.30
C GLN A 13 3.56 -11.50 3.18
N ALA A 14 2.74 -11.30 4.20
CA ALA A 14 2.21 -12.35 5.06
C ALA A 14 1.04 -13.14 4.43
N GLY A 15 0.59 -12.77 3.21
CA GLY A 15 -0.53 -13.41 2.53
C GLY A 15 -1.91 -13.12 3.14
N LEU A 16 -2.01 -12.13 4.03
CA LEU A 16 -3.26 -11.75 4.70
C LEU A 16 -4.19 -10.92 3.80
N ILE A 17 -3.62 -10.22 2.82
CA ILE A 17 -4.38 -9.48 1.80
C ILE A 17 -3.92 -9.89 0.41
N ALA A 18 -4.88 -10.00 -0.50
CA ALA A 18 -4.64 -10.43 -1.88
C ALA A 18 -3.96 -9.34 -2.72
N ASN A 19 -4.27 -8.06 -2.46
CA ASN A 19 -3.66 -6.94 -3.18
C ASN A 19 -3.39 -5.73 -2.27
N LEU A 20 -2.20 -5.15 -2.38
CA LEU A 20 -1.82 -3.93 -1.68
C LEU A 20 -2.51 -2.72 -2.31
N ARG A 21 -2.61 -2.70 -3.65
CA ARG A 21 -3.21 -1.59 -4.42
C ARG A 21 -4.57 -1.13 -3.89
N SER A 22 -5.53 -2.04 -3.74
CA SER A 22 -6.89 -1.68 -3.30
C SER A 22 -6.91 -1.08 -1.89
N HIS A 23 -5.98 -1.48 -1.02
CA HIS A 23 -5.88 -0.94 0.33
C HIS A 23 -5.20 0.44 0.34
N LEU A 24 -4.20 0.67 -0.51
CA LEU A 24 -3.61 2.01 -0.70
C LEU A 24 -4.60 2.99 -1.30
N ASP A 25 -5.44 2.54 -2.25
CA ASP A 25 -6.51 3.34 -2.83
C ASP A 25 -7.57 3.71 -1.78
N ALA A 26 -7.98 2.75 -0.94
CA ALA A 26 -8.90 3.00 0.17
C ALA A 26 -8.31 4.00 1.18
N LEU A 27 -7.02 3.91 1.52
CA LEU A 27 -6.36 4.90 2.38
C LEU A 27 -6.43 6.31 1.80
N GLN A 28 -6.26 6.47 0.49
CA GLN A 28 -6.33 7.80 -0.16
C GLN A 28 -7.76 8.32 -0.28
N GLN A 29 -8.67 7.48 -0.78
CA GLN A 29 -10.04 7.88 -1.12
C GLN A 29 -10.96 7.98 0.11
N GLN A 30 -10.78 7.10 1.08
CA GLN A 30 -11.65 6.98 2.25
C GLN A 30 -10.95 7.41 3.54
N GLY A 31 -9.65 7.13 3.66
CA GLY A 31 -8.86 7.47 4.85
C GLY A 31 -8.28 8.89 4.87
N GLY A 32 -8.37 9.63 3.76
CA GLY A 32 -7.82 10.99 3.64
C GLY A 32 -6.28 11.05 3.66
N PHE A 33 -5.60 9.90 3.50
CA PHE A 33 -4.14 9.86 3.46
C PHE A 33 -3.63 10.46 2.15
N ARG A 34 -2.70 11.41 2.24
CA ARG A 34 -1.96 11.89 1.08
C ARG A 34 -0.74 10.99 0.84
N LEU A 35 -0.88 10.03 -0.06
CA LEU A 35 0.24 9.26 -0.58
C LEU A 35 0.80 9.98 -1.80
N SER A 36 2.11 10.27 -1.80
CA SER A 36 2.75 10.74 -3.03
C SER A 36 2.77 9.59 -4.05
N ARG A 37 2.75 9.93 -5.34
CA ARG A 37 2.83 8.95 -6.42
C ARG A 37 4.07 8.05 -6.29
N SER A 38 5.21 8.63 -5.93
CA SER A 38 6.45 7.88 -5.69
C SER A 38 6.30 6.88 -4.55
N LEU A 39 5.73 7.28 -3.41
CA LEU A 39 5.51 6.39 -2.27
C LEU A 39 4.53 5.27 -2.59
N TYR A 40 3.48 5.56 -3.37
CA TYR A 40 2.51 4.58 -3.80
C TYR A 40 3.17 3.47 -4.64
N PHE A 41 3.95 3.84 -5.65
CA PHE A 41 4.64 2.88 -6.50
C PHE A 41 5.77 2.13 -5.78
N GLU A 42 6.51 2.82 -4.91
CA GLU A 42 7.52 2.18 -4.06
C GLU A 42 6.90 1.12 -3.14
N ALA A 43 5.75 1.43 -2.54
CA ALA A 43 5.01 0.48 -1.71
C ALA A 43 4.55 -0.75 -2.50
N LEU A 44 3.99 -0.55 -3.70
CA LEU A 44 3.60 -1.65 -4.58
C LEU A 44 4.80 -2.53 -4.96
N ALA A 45 5.90 -1.92 -5.41
CA ALA A 45 7.12 -2.64 -5.77
C ALA A 45 7.69 -3.44 -4.59
N THR A 46 7.68 -2.86 -3.38
CA THR A 46 8.12 -3.52 -2.15
C THR A 46 7.26 -4.74 -1.79
N ALA A 47 5.97 -4.68 -2.12
CA ALA A 47 5.04 -5.77 -1.92
C ALA A 47 5.04 -6.83 -3.04
N GLY A 48 5.92 -6.68 -4.05
CA GLY A 48 5.96 -7.55 -5.22
C GLY A 48 4.79 -7.34 -6.19
N GLU A 49 4.11 -6.20 -6.09
CA GLU A 49 3.07 -5.79 -7.04
C GLU A 49 3.68 -4.84 -8.06
N HIS A 50 3.62 -5.25 -9.33
CA HIS A 50 4.01 -4.42 -10.47
C HIS A 50 2.74 -4.00 -11.22
N GLU A 51 2.76 -2.81 -11.83
CA GLU A 51 1.69 -2.36 -12.73
C GLU A 51 1.47 -3.30 -13.91
#